data_AF-A0A420WYG1-F1
#
_entry.id   AF-A0A420WYG1-F1
#
_cell.length_a   1.000
_cell.length_b   1.000
_cell.length_c   1.000
_cell.angle_alpha   90.00
_cell.angle_beta   90.00
_cell.angle_gamma   90.00
#
_symmetry.space_group_name_H-M   'P 1'
#
loop_
_entity.id
_entity.type
_entity.pdbx_description
1 polymer ?
#
loop_
_entity_poly.entity_id
_entity_poly.type
_entity_poly.pdbx_seq_one_letter_code
_entity_poly.pdbx_strand_id
1 'polypeptide(L)'
;MGCRRGCTVEALESLMLACLARHGWPVARVAALATLNDKCREPGLRQLAARYRWPLLGFEREQLDSWRQAISRPSTAAARHMAVTSVAEAAALAGCRQLDDSGHVTLLGPRQQSDRATAALAATVFRPLTESS
;
A
#
# COMPACT_ATOMS: atom_id res chain seq x y z
N MET A 1 1.18 -0.73 -4.55
CA MET A 1 2.23 -1.54 -5.22
C MET A 1 3.08 -0.67 -6.13
N GLY A 2 4.31 -1.07 -6.39
CA GLY A 2 5.17 -0.50 -7.43
C GLY A 2 5.83 -1.60 -8.25
N CYS A 3 6.15 -1.33 -9.51
CA CYS A 3 6.75 -2.33 -10.39
C CYS A 3 7.72 -1.72 -11.41
N ARG A 4 8.70 -2.52 -11.83
CA ARG A 4 9.52 -2.24 -13.01
C ARG A 4 8.65 -2.29 -14.26
N ARG A 5 9.08 -1.58 -15.32
CA ARG A 5 8.36 -1.55 -16.61
C ARG A 5 8.20 -2.97 -17.16
N GLY A 6 7.02 -3.28 -17.70
CA GLY A 6 6.74 -4.58 -18.32
C GLY A 6 6.69 -5.75 -17.33
N CYS A 7 6.38 -5.50 -16.06
CA CYS A 7 6.08 -6.57 -15.11
C CYS A 7 4.76 -7.24 -15.52
N THR A 8 4.73 -8.58 -15.58
CA THR A 8 3.54 -9.35 -15.96
C THR A 8 2.50 -9.31 -14.85
N VAL A 9 1.22 -9.51 -15.21
CA VAL A 9 0.15 -9.55 -14.21
C VAL A 9 0.32 -10.74 -13.26
N GLU A 10 0.82 -11.87 -13.74
CA GLU A 10 1.07 -13.07 -12.94
C GLU A 10 2.14 -12.84 -11.85
N ALA A 11 3.21 -12.10 -12.19
CA ALA A 11 4.26 -11.77 -11.23
C ALA A 11 3.76 -10.79 -10.16
N LEU A 12 2.92 -9.82 -10.56
CA LEU A 12 2.30 -8.87 -9.65
C LEU A 12 1.28 -9.55 -8.73
N GLU A 13 0.46 -10.43 -9.29
CA GLU A 13 -0.55 -11.20 -8.56
C GLU A 13 0.10 -12.14 -7.55
N SER A 14 1.14 -12.88 -7.95
CA SER A 14 1.88 -13.77 -7.05
C SER A 14 2.48 -13.01 -5.86
N LEU A 15 3.08 -11.84 -6.10
CA LEU A 15 3.62 -11.00 -5.03
C LEU A 15 2.50 -10.43 -4.13
N MET A 16 1.39 -10.01 -4.72
CA MET A 16 0.24 -9.47 -3.99
C MET A 16 -0.40 -10.54 -3.08
N LEU A 17 -0.64 -11.74 -3.60
CA LEU A 17 -1.17 -12.87 -2.83
C LEU A 17 -0.21 -13.32 -1.72
N ALA A 18 1.10 -13.38 -2.01
CA ALA A 18 2.10 -13.69 -0.98
C ALA A 18 2.13 -12.64 0.13
N CYS A 19 2.00 -11.36 -0.22
CA CYS A 19 1.94 -10.26 0.74
C CYS A 19 0.67 -10.36 1.62
N LEU A 20 -0.49 -10.58 1.01
CA LEU A 20 -1.75 -10.81 1.72
C LEU A 20 -1.67 -12.00 2.68
N ALA A 21 -1.19 -13.15 2.20
CA ALA A 21 -1.06 -14.36 2.99
C ALA A 21 -0.13 -14.16 4.20
N ARG A 22 1.01 -13.49 4.01
CA ARG A 22 1.97 -13.21 5.09
C ARG A 22 1.37 -12.37 6.22
N HIS A 23 0.42 -11.49 5.90
CA HIS A 23 -0.26 -10.64 6.87
C HIS A 23 -1.60 -11.21 7.34
N GLY A 24 -2.01 -12.40 6.86
CA GLY A 24 -3.28 -13.03 7.23
C GLY A 24 -4.52 -12.35 6.64
N TRP A 25 -4.37 -11.59 5.55
CA TRP A 25 -5.47 -10.86 4.92
C TRP A 25 -6.05 -11.61 3.73
N PRO A 26 -7.37 -11.85 3.69
CA PRO A 26 -8.00 -12.43 2.50
C PRO A 26 -8.12 -11.37 1.39
N VAL A 27 -7.95 -11.81 0.14
CA VAL A 27 -8.05 -10.94 -1.05
C VAL A 27 -9.40 -10.22 -1.14
N ALA A 28 -10.47 -10.85 -0.64
CA ALA A 28 -11.81 -10.27 -0.62
C ALA A 28 -11.95 -9.01 0.26
N ARG A 29 -10.99 -8.74 1.16
CA ARG A 29 -10.97 -7.53 1.99
C ARG A 29 -10.16 -6.39 1.38
N VAL A 30 -9.53 -6.58 0.22
CA VAL A 30 -8.81 -5.52 -0.47
C VAL A 30 -9.81 -4.63 -1.20
N ALA A 31 -9.78 -3.34 -0.89
CA ALA A 31 -10.69 -2.35 -1.48
C ALA A 31 -10.15 -1.72 -2.77
N ALA A 32 -8.83 -1.61 -2.94
CA ALA A 32 -8.22 -0.94 -4.08
C ALA A 32 -6.77 -1.37 -4.31
N LEU A 33 -6.27 -1.08 -5.51
CA LEU A 33 -4.86 -1.13 -5.84
C LEU A 33 -4.32 0.30 -6.00
N ALA A 34 -3.36 0.69 -5.18
CA ALA A 34 -2.74 2.02 -5.24
C ALA A 34 -1.31 1.97 -5.80
N THR A 35 -0.88 2.99 -6.55
CA THR A 35 0.46 3.10 -7.14
C THR A 35 0.84 4.56 -7.43
N LEU A 36 2.08 4.81 -7.88
CA LEU A 36 2.48 6.08 -8.49
C LEU A 36 1.70 6.32 -9.79
N ASN A 37 1.29 7.55 -10.08
CA ASN A 37 0.45 7.88 -11.23
C ASN A 37 1.08 7.46 -12.57
N ASP A 38 2.39 7.68 -12.75
CA ASP A 38 3.17 7.21 -13.90
C ASP A 38 3.03 5.70 -14.17
N LYS A 39 2.72 4.93 -13.11
CA LYS A 39 2.59 3.47 -13.16
C LYS A 39 1.17 3.00 -13.42
N CYS A 40 0.16 3.87 -13.37
CA CYS A 40 -1.23 3.50 -13.68
C CYS A 40 -1.41 3.02 -15.13
N ARG A 41 -0.49 3.37 -16.03
CA ARG A 41 -0.50 2.93 -17.43
C ARG A 41 0.22 1.60 -17.68
N GLU A 42 0.91 1.05 -16.68
CA GLU A 42 1.59 -0.24 -16.83
C GLU A 42 0.53 -1.35 -17.04
N PRO A 43 0.62 -2.14 -18.14
CA PRO A 43 -0.40 -3.14 -18.47
C PRO A 43 -0.65 -4.14 -17.34
N GLY A 44 0.41 -4.62 -16.67
CA GLY A 44 0.28 -5.57 -15.58
C GLY A 44 -0.55 -5.05 -14.40
N LEU A 45 -0.40 -3.77 -14.03
CA LEU A 45 -1.19 -3.18 -12.94
C LEU A 45 -2.66 -2.99 -13.33
N ARG A 46 -2.91 -2.56 -14.58
CA ARG A 46 -4.28 -2.41 -15.10
C ARG A 46 -5.00 -3.76 -15.19
N GLN A 47 -4.31 -4.78 -15.69
CA GLN A 47 -4.85 -6.14 -15.78
C GLN A 47 -5.12 -6.72 -14.39
N LEU A 48 -4.22 -6.49 -13.42
CA LEU A 48 -4.44 -6.95 -12.05
C LEU A 48 -5.67 -6.29 -11.42
N ALA A 49 -5.76 -4.96 -11.51
CA ALA A 49 -6.90 -4.22 -11.01
C ALA A 49 -8.21 -4.71 -11.66
N ALA A 50 -8.21 -4.93 -12.98
CA ALA A 50 -9.36 -5.46 -13.70
C ALA A 50 -9.74 -6.89 -13.26
N ARG A 51 -8.76 -7.79 -13.10
CA ARG A 51 -8.98 -9.19 -12.68
C ARG A 51 -9.71 -9.28 -11.34
N TYR A 52 -9.35 -8.42 -10.40
CA TYR A 52 -9.98 -8.37 -9.07
C TYR A 52 -11.11 -7.33 -8.95
N ARG A 53 -11.43 -6.62 -10.03
CA ARG A 53 -12.42 -5.53 -10.06
C ARG A 53 -12.15 -4.44 -9.02
N TRP A 54 -10.87 -4.15 -8.78
CA TRP A 54 -10.43 -3.08 -7.90
C TRP A 54 -10.25 -1.77 -8.66
N PRO A 55 -10.57 -0.61 -8.04
CA PRO A 55 -10.11 0.66 -8.54
C PRO A 55 -8.57 0.71 -8.51
N LEU A 56 -7.97 1.28 -9.56
CA LEU A 56 -6.55 1.57 -9.64
C LEU A 56 -6.31 3.04 -9.31
N LEU A 57 -5.78 3.31 -8.12
CA LEU A 57 -5.52 4.66 -7.61
C LEU A 57 -4.08 5.07 -7.95
N GLY A 58 -3.95 6.23 -8.61
CA GLY A 58 -2.67 6.84 -8.97
C GLY A 58 -2.40 8.08 -8.16
N PHE A 59 -1.17 8.21 -7.66
CA PHE A 59 -0.75 9.36 -6.86
C PHE A 59 0.51 10.01 -7.43
N GLU A 60 0.57 11.33 -7.38
CA GLU A 60 1.76 12.08 -7.78
C GLU A 60 2.90 11.89 -6.79
N ARG A 61 4.14 12.06 -7.28
CA ARG A 61 5.34 11.81 -6.48
C ARG A 61 5.39 12.68 -5.23
N GLU A 62 5.04 13.95 -5.38
CA GLU A 62 5.02 14.97 -4.34
C GLU A 62 4.03 14.60 -3.23
N GLN A 63 2.86 14.09 -3.61
CA GLN A 63 1.88 13.60 -2.66
C GLN A 63 2.41 12.41 -1.87
N LEU A 64 3.07 11.45 -2.53
CA LEU A 64 3.64 10.29 -1.85
C LEU A 64 4.84 10.66 -0.98
N ASP A 65 5.64 11.64 -1.36
CA ASP A 65 6.77 12.12 -0.57
C ASP A 65 6.33 12.77 0.74
N SER A 66 5.18 13.45 0.77
CA SER A 66 4.62 13.98 2.03
C SER A 66 4.29 12.86 3.03
N TRP A 67 3.70 11.75 2.56
CA TRP A 67 3.48 10.56 3.38
C TRP A 67 4.80 9.98 3.88
N ARG A 68 5.78 9.79 2.99
CA ARG A 68 7.10 9.25 3.36
C ARG A 68 7.76 10.07 4.46
N GLN A 69 7.67 11.39 4.40
CA GLN A 69 8.19 12.29 5.44
C GLN A 69 7.41 12.18 6.76
N ALA A 70 6.09 12.13 6.70
CA ALA A 70 5.24 12.02 7.89
C ALA A 70 5.46 10.70 8.65
N ILE A 71 5.65 9.59 7.92
CA ILE A 71 5.88 8.26 8.50
C ILE A 71 7.33 8.10 8.99
N SER A 72 8.29 8.71 8.29
CA SER A 72 9.71 8.65 8.68
C SER A 72 10.05 9.55 9.88
N ARG A 73 9.11 10.40 10.35
CA ARG A 73 9.26 11.17 11.59
C ARG A 73 9.09 10.22 12.80
N PRO A 74 10.17 9.94 13.55
CA PRO A 74 10.12 8.96 14.64
C PRO A 74 9.29 9.50 15.81
N SER A 75 8.07 9.02 16.00
CA SER A 75 7.24 9.36 17.16
C SER A 75 7.14 8.23 18.20
N THR A 76 7.64 7.02 17.91
CA THR A 76 7.64 5.89 18.87
C THR A 76 8.83 4.94 18.68
N ALA A 77 9.23 4.26 19.76
CA ALA A 77 10.38 3.35 19.83
C ALA A 77 10.33 2.17 18.84
N ALA A 78 9.17 1.85 18.26
CA ALA A 78 9.01 0.84 17.21
C ALA A 78 9.53 1.27 15.82
N ALA A 79 9.73 2.58 15.60
CA ALA A 79 10.10 3.15 14.29
C ALA A 79 11.59 2.99 13.92
N ARG A 80 12.44 2.54 14.86
CA ARG A 80 13.90 2.48 14.66
C ARG A 80 14.36 1.46 13.59
N HIS A 81 13.48 0.61 13.10
CA HIS A 81 13.79 -0.38 12.04
C HIS A 81 13.09 -0.13 10.70
N MET A 82 12.26 0.92 10.56
CA MET A 82 11.63 1.24 9.27
C MET A 82 12.58 2.09 8.42
N ALA A 83 13.48 1.40 7.72
CA ALA A 83 14.22 1.95 6.60
C ALA A 83 13.26 2.68 5.64
N VAL A 84 13.69 3.84 5.13
CA VAL A 84 13.05 4.71 4.12
C VAL A 84 11.73 4.16 3.58
N THR A 85 10.61 4.80 3.96
CA THR A 85 9.29 4.47 3.43
C THR A 85 9.34 4.42 1.90
N SER A 86 8.90 3.31 1.34
CA SER A 86 8.89 3.09 -0.10
C SER A 86 7.70 3.76 -0.78
N VAL A 87 7.80 3.99 -2.08
CA VAL A 87 6.67 4.48 -2.89
C VAL A 87 5.44 3.56 -2.78
N ALA A 88 5.65 2.25 -2.67
CA ALA A 88 4.54 1.29 -2.53
C ALA A 88 3.80 1.43 -1.19
N GLU A 89 4.52 1.68 -0.09
CA GLU A 89 3.94 1.92 1.24
C GLU A 89 3.20 3.25 1.29
N ALA A 90 3.83 4.33 0.79
CA ALA A 90 3.20 5.63 0.70
C ALA A 90 1.90 5.59 -0.13
N ALA A 91 1.92 4.89 -1.27
CA ALA A 91 0.74 4.74 -2.11
C ALA A 91 -0.38 3.94 -1.41
N ALA A 92 -0.03 2.88 -0.66
CA ALA A 92 -1.03 2.11 0.09
C ALA A 92 -1.73 2.97 1.15
N LEU A 93 -0.97 3.79 1.88
CA LEU A 93 -1.51 4.70 2.90
C LEU A 93 -2.36 5.81 2.27
N ALA A 94 -1.87 6.46 1.21
CA ALA A 94 -2.63 7.47 0.48
C ALA A 94 -3.94 6.89 -0.07
N GLY A 95 -3.91 5.68 -0.63
CA GLY A 95 -5.08 4.96 -1.11
C GLY A 95 -6.11 4.69 -0.01
N CYS A 96 -5.66 4.19 1.15
CA CYS A 96 -6.56 3.97 2.28
C CYS A 96 -7.19 5.28 2.75
N ARG A 97 -6.39 6.36 2.88
CA ARG A 97 -6.90 7.67 3.31
C ARG A 97 -7.90 8.26 2.31
N GLN A 98 -7.69 8.06 1.01
CA GLN A 98 -8.63 8.53 -0.01
C GLN A 98 -9.96 7.77 0.02
N LEU A 99 -9.94 6.48 0.36
CA LEU A 99 -11.15 5.65 0.44
C LEU A 99 -11.89 5.83 1.77
N ASP A 100 -11.17 6.12 2.84
CA ASP A 100 -11.70 6.27 4.20
C ASP A 100 -10.87 7.29 5.00
N ASP A 101 -11.45 8.48 5.18
CA ASP A 101 -10.86 9.60 5.92
C ASP A 101 -11.21 9.58 7.42
N SER A 102 -12.06 8.64 7.86
CA SER A 102 -12.69 8.64 9.19
C SER A 102 -11.78 8.17 10.33
N GLY A 103 -10.67 7.50 10.01
CA GLY A 103 -9.82 6.85 11.00
C GLY A 103 -8.32 7.07 10.79
N HIS A 104 -7.53 6.41 11.65
CA HIS A 104 -6.08 6.42 11.54
C HIS A 104 -5.64 5.38 10.50
N VAL A 105 -4.85 5.79 9.51
CA VAL A 105 -4.35 4.90 8.47
C VAL A 105 -2.95 4.41 8.86
N THR A 106 -2.72 3.10 8.78
CA THR A 106 -1.44 2.48 9.15
C THR A 106 -1.03 1.37 8.18
N LEU A 107 0.28 1.07 8.13
CA LEU A 107 0.81 -0.09 7.43
C LEU A 107 0.54 -1.36 8.26
N LEU A 108 0.10 -2.42 7.60
CA LEU A 108 -0.19 -3.70 8.26
C LEU A 108 1.06 -4.53 8.56
N GLY A 109 2.22 -4.12 8.02
CA GLY A 109 3.52 -4.71 8.28
C GLY A 109 4.53 -4.33 7.20
N PRO A 110 5.73 -4.96 7.20
CA PRO A 110 6.77 -4.64 6.23
C PRO A 110 6.33 -4.97 4.79
N ARG A 111 6.68 -4.08 3.86
CA ARG A 111 6.56 -4.34 2.42
C ARG A 111 7.21 -5.67 2.02
N GLN A 112 6.64 -6.30 1.00
CA GLN A 112 7.20 -7.46 0.32
C GLN A 112 7.77 -7.03 -1.03
N GLN A 113 8.88 -7.62 -1.44
CA GLN A 113 9.53 -7.29 -2.71
C GLN A 113 9.96 -8.54 -3.46
N SER A 114 9.87 -8.48 -4.78
CA SER A 114 10.54 -9.38 -5.71
C SER A 114 11.57 -8.61 -6.54
N ASP A 115 12.28 -9.28 -7.43
CA ASP A 115 13.21 -8.62 -8.36
C ASP A 115 12.53 -7.62 -9.30
N ARG A 116 11.20 -7.65 -9.40
CA ARG A 116 10.43 -6.89 -10.40
C ARG A 116 9.40 -5.95 -9.79
N ALA A 117 8.97 -6.18 -8.55
CA ALA A 117 7.88 -5.43 -7.94
C ALA A 117 7.98 -5.33 -6.42
N THR A 118 7.18 -4.45 -5.86
CA THR A 118 7.05 -4.22 -4.41
C THR A 118 5.58 -4.07 -4.04
N ALA A 119 5.14 -4.80 -3.02
CA ALA A 119 3.78 -4.76 -2.49
C ALA A 119 3.82 -4.34 -1.01
N ALA A 120 2.82 -3.57 -0.60
CA ALA A 120 2.61 -3.15 0.78
C ALA A 120 1.10 -3.10 1.04
N LEU A 121 0.70 -3.30 2.29
CA LEU A 121 -0.68 -3.26 2.72
C LEU A 121 -0.85 -2.17 3.78
N ALA A 122 -1.96 -1.45 3.66
CA ALA A 122 -2.39 -0.47 4.64
C ALA A 122 -3.87 -0.70 4.95
N ALA A 123 -4.31 -0.21 6.10
CA ALA A 123 -5.71 -0.20 6.48
C ALA A 123 -6.01 1.02 7.36
N THR A 124 -7.27 1.44 7.35
CA THR A 124 -7.81 2.33 8.37
C THR A 124 -8.12 1.51 9.62
N VAL A 125 -7.55 1.91 10.74
CA VAL A 125 -7.83 1.34 12.06
C VAL A 125 -8.62 2.34 12.88
N PHE A 126 -9.74 1.87 13.44
CA PHE A 126 -10.44 2.61 14.47
C PHE A 126 -9.72 2.36 15.80
N ARG A 127 -9.19 3.43 16.38
CA ARG A 127 -8.80 3.38 17.79
C ARG A 127 -10.09 3.50 18.60
N PRO A 128 -10.46 2.53 19.46
CA PRO A 128 -11.59 2.73 20.34
C PRO A 128 -11.32 3.96 21.20
N LEU A 129 -12.36 4.78 21.42
CA LEU A 129 -12.33 5.79 22.46
C LEU A 129 -12.04 5.04 23.76
N THR A 130 -10.85 5.24 24.33
CA THR A 130 -10.62 4.84 25.72
C THR A 130 -11.53 5.73 26.55
N GLU A 131 -12.65 5.17 27.00
CA GLU A 131 -13.46 5.80 28.05
C GLU A 131 -12.57 5.93 29.28
N SER A 132 -12.10 7.15 29.54
CA SER A 132 -11.47 7.49 30.80
C SER A 132 -12.54 7.36 31.89
N SER A 133 -12.41 6.35 32.74
CA SER A 133 -13.11 6.26 34.03
C SER A 133 -12.60 7.32 35.00
#